data_AF-A0A0P7ZD36-F1
#
_entry.id   AF-A0A0P7ZD36-F1
#
_cell.length_a   1.000
_cell.length_b   1.000
_cell.length_c   1.000
_cell.angle_alpha   90.00
_cell.angle_beta   90.00
_cell.angle_gamma   90.00
#
_symmetry.space_group_name_H-M   'P 1'
#
loop_
_entity.id
_entity.type
_entity.pdbx_description
1 polymer ?
#
loop_
_entity_poly.entity_id
_entity_poly.type
_entity_poly.pdbx_seq_one_letter_code
_entity_poly.pdbx_strand_id
1 'polypeptide(L)'
;NSYGGIWLISSSYNTVSSNNISNHIFGGIYLSKSSNNQINANIGSNNGPVDFVGGIFVGDIILVMNSNNNNVSSNNVSKSNFGIMLAESSNYNTVSGNIVSNSKGGIVTFLVSNNILSGNTVLDNNLGIWVYQSSNNMVKNNTVLNSRTYGIGVSSSNNMESCCNNIIYNNNLINNPTQAIVYTDNNIFNLEAPIGGNYYSDYDTPEEGCNNINGDNFCDEPYVFSSGWDNLPWISPDGWLPRGNTPVGSNVQINPDAHVSILYNEVTTAGDTTVTQSTTNPGPDKDDFMFLGNYYELSTSAVFTPPVTVCINYDDIACRWREKRISRYSTGVRVEQAGMM
;
A
#
# COMPACT_ATOMS: atom_id res chain seq x y z
N ASN A 1 -8.33 27.56 12.71
CA ASN A 1 -7.06 28.24 13.03
C ASN A 1 -6.01 27.71 12.05
N SER A 2 -5.25 28.56 11.36
CA SER A 2 -4.27 28.16 10.35
C SER A 2 -2.93 27.68 10.93
N TYR A 3 -2.73 27.77 12.25
CA TYR A 3 -1.44 27.39 12.86
C TYR A 3 -1.22 25.88 12.95
N GLY A 4 -2.16 25.10 13.46
CA GLY A 4 -2.05 23.64 13.56
C GLY A 4 -3.42 22.97 13.46
N GLY A 5 -3.43 21.70 13.03
CA GLY A 5 -4.64 20.87 13.01
C GLY A 5 -4.93 20.23 14.36
N ILE A 6 -4.71 18.91 14.48
CA ILE A 6 -4.98 18.11 15.69
C ILE A 6 -3.66 17.78 16.38
N TRP A 7 -3.47 18.27 17.60
CA TRP A 7 -2.24 18.05 18.36
C TRP A 7 -2.51 17.20 19.61
N LEU A 8 -1.83 16.06 19.70
CA LEU A 8 -1.79 15.21 20.88
C LEU A 8 -0.44 15.44 21.58
N ILE A 9 -0.48 16.08 22.74
CA ILE A 9 0.73 16.37 23.53
C ILE A 9 0.58 15.69 24.88
N SER A 10 1.52 14.78 25.19
CA SER A 10 1.48 13.95 26.40
C SER A 10 0.14 13.22 26.56
N SER A 11 -0.46 12.80 25.44
CA SER A 11 -1.78 12.18 25.42
C SER A 11 -1.73 10.81 24.74
N SER A 12 -2.13 9.78 25.47
CA SER A 12 -2.05 8.39 25.01
C SER A 12 -3.44 7.78 24.90
N TYR A 13 -3.58 6.71 24.12
CA TYR A 13 -4.83 5.97 23.94
C TYR A 13 -5.98 6.77 23.30
N ASN A 14 -5.65 7.68 22.37
CA ASN A 14 -6.64 8.43 21.60
C ASN A 14 -6.88 7.77 20.25
N THR A 15 -8.08 8.00 19.70
CA THR A 15 -8.40 7.71 18.31
C THR A 15 -8.65 9.03 17.58
N VAL A 16 -7.85 9.31 16.55
CA VAL A 16 -8.04 10.42 15.61
C VAL A 16 -8.40 9.80 14.28
N SER A 17 -9.70 9.82 13.94
CA SER A 17 -10.18 9.16 12.74
C SER A 17 -11.18 9.95 11.93
N SER A 18 -11.15 9.74 10.61
CA SER A 18 -12.11 10.32 9.65
C SER A 18 -12.16 11.85 9.66
N ASN A 19 -11.04 12.52 9.95
CA ASN A 19 -10.96 13.98 9.94
C ASN A 19 -10.47 14.49 8.58
N ASN A 20 -10.96 15.66 8.16
CA ASN A 20 -10.40 16.43 7.07
C ASN A 20 -9.57 17.58 7.64
N ILE A 21 -8.25 17.54 7.47
CA ILE A 21 -7.28 18.43 8.11
C ILE A 21 -6.43 19.02 7.00
N SER A 22 -6.61 20.29 6.66
CA SER A 22 -5.90 20.88 5.52
C SER A 22 -5.53 22.34 5.75
N ASN A 23 -4.44 22.77 5.12
CA ASN A 23 -3.95 24.14 5.10
C ASN A 23 -3.49 24.67 6.48
N HIS A 24 -2.77 23.85 7.25
CA HIS A 24 -2.17 24.23 8.53
C HIS A 24 -0.66 24.43 8.42
N ILE A 25 -0.14 25.54 8.93
CA ILE A 25 1.27 25.95 8.77
C ILE A 25 2.25 25.02 9.52
N PHE A 26 1.91 24.62 10.75
CA PHE A 26 2.80 23.80 11.59
C PHE A 26 2.47 22.31 11.55
N GLY A 27 1.51 21.90 10.72
CA GLY A 27 1.20 20.50 10.46
C GLY A 27 -0.25 20.12 10.76
N GLY A 28 -0.62 18.95 10.23
CA GLY A 28 -1.98 18.41 10.28
C GLY A 28 -2.26 17.73 11.61
N ILE A 29 -1.77 16.51 11.78
CA ILE A 29 -1.84 15.72 12.99
C ILE A 29 -0.44 15.65 13.60
N TYR A 30 -0.28 16.12 14.83
CA TYR A 30 1.01 16.17 15.52
C TYR A 30 0.94 15.42 16.85
N LEU A 31 1.81 14.43 17.05
CA LEU A 31 1.94 13.65 18.27
C LEU A 31 3.29 13.94 18.92
N SER A 32 3.29 14.38 20.17
CA SER A 32 4.49 14.55 20.98
C SER A 32 4.30 13.87 22.33
N LYS A 33 5.25 13.03 22.74
CA LYS A 33 5.18 12.24 23.98
C LYS A 33 3.85 11.47 24.12
N SER A 34 3.31 11.01 22.99
CA SER A 34 1.94 10.52 22.88
C SER A 34 1.94 9.12 22.30
N SER A 35 1.59 8.13 23.12
CA SER A 35 1.75 6.71 22.79
C SER A 35 0.41 5.99 22.66
N ASN A 36 0.41 4.83 22.01
CA ASN A 36 -0.78 3.97 21.91
C ASN A 36 -2.01 4.64 21.26
N ASN A 37 -1.80 5.58 20.33
CA ASN A 37 -2.89 6.25 19.61
C ASN A 37 -3.18 5.56 18.27
N GLN A 38 -4.42 5.68 17.81
CA GLN A 38 -4.87 5.24 16.49
C GLN A 38 -5.15 6.46 15.63
N ILE A 39 -4.39 6.62 14.56
CA ILE A 39 -4.53 7.72 13.60
C ILE A 39 -4.96 7.11 12.27
N ASN A 40 -6.26 7.09 11.99
CA ASN A 40 -6.77 6.30 10.88
C ASN A 40 -7.84 6.98 10.00
N ALA A 41 -7.81 6.69 8.70
CA ALA A 41 -8.79 7.21 7.75
C ALA A 41 -8.90 8.76 7.71
N ASN A 42 -7.84 9.48 8.05
CA ASN A 42 -7.82 10.94 7.95
C ASN A 42 -7.40 11.38 6.54
N ILE A 43 -7.93 12.52 6.11
CA ILE A 43 -7.57 13.17 4.85
C ILE A 43 -6.80 14.45 5.18
N GLY A 44 -5.54 14.50 4.76
CA GLY A 44 -4.61 15.60 4.97
C GLY A 44 -4.19 16.27 3.67
N SER A 45 -4.17 17.60 3.61
CA SER A 45 -3.51 18.27 2.49
C SER A 45 -2.94 19.65 2.82
N ASN A 46 -1.81 20.00 2.20
CA ASN A 46 -1.15 21.30 2.37
C ASN A 46 -0.85 21.65 3.85
N ASN A 47 -0.46 20.66 4.66
CA ASN A 47 -0.11 20.90 6.05
C ASN A 47 1.41 20.87 6.23
N GLY A 48 1.98 21.90 6.87
CA GLY A 48 3.43 22.06 6.88
C GLY A 48 3.92 22.23 5.44
N PRO A 49 3.60 23.35 4.77
CA PRO A 49 3.80 23.50 3.33
C PRO A 49 5.26 23.23 2.94
N VAL A 50 5.46 22.73 1.71
CA VAL A 50 6.76 22.29 1.17
C VAL A 50 7.87 23.34 1.27
N ASP A 51 7.49 24.63 1.27
CA ASP A 51 8.41 25.78 1.33
C ASP A 51 8.64 26.30 2.76
N PHE A 52 8.17 25.59 3.79
CA PHE A 52 8.35 26.03 5.17
C PHE A 52 9.83 26.02 5.57
N VAL A 53 10.34 27.21 5.93
CA VAL A 53 11.68 27.40 6.47
C VAL A 53 11.57 27.63 7.97
N GLY A 54 11.72 26.57 8.76
CA GLY A 54 11.74 26.63 10.22
C GLY A 54 12.38 25.39 10.82
N GLY A 55 12.93 25.50 12.02
CA GLY A 55 13.67 24.42 12.71
C GLY A 55 12.79 23.33 13.34
N ILE A 56 11.51 23.23 12.96
CA ILE A 56 10.55 22.25 13.48
C ILE A 56 10.12 21.32 12.35
N PHE A 57 9.92 20.04 12.65
CA PHE A 57 9.32 19.09 11.71
C PHE A 57 7.87 19.48 11.42
N VAL A 58 7.56 19.71 10.15
CA VAL A 58 6.22 20.06 9.69
C VAL A 58 5.77 19.11 8.59
N GLY A 59 4.47 18.80 8.57
CA GLY A 59 3.90 17.88 7.60
C GLY A 59 2.46 17.51 7.93
N ASP A 60 1.92 16.53 7.21
CA ASP A 60 0.56 16.06 7.44
C ASP A 60 0.44 15.27 8.74
N ILE A 61 1.22 14.21 8.92
CA ILE A 61 1.21 13.40 10.15
C ILE A 61 2.63 13.30 10.71
N ILE A 62 2.83 13.84 11.91
CA ILE A 62 4.15 13.93 12.54
C ILE A 62 4.10 13.31 13.94
N LEU A 63 4.97 12.33 14.19
CA LEU A 63 5.15 11.69 15.49
C LEU A 63 6.57 11.96 15.99
N VAL A 64 6.70 12.57 17.17
CA VAL A 64 7.99 12.99 17.75
C VAL A 64 8.09 12.68 19.24
N MET A 65 9.29 12.84 19.78
CA MET A 65 9.59 12.86 21.22
C MET A 65 9.02 11.65 21.98
N ASN A 66 9.44 10.43 21.62
CA ASN A 66 8.98 9.17 22.25
C ASN A 66 7.47 8.91 22.09
N SER A 67 6.90 9.20 20.93
CA SER A 67 5.53 8.83 20.59
C SER A 67 5.51 7.39 20.08
N ASN A 68 5.33 6.43 21.00
CA ASN A 68 5.54 5.01 20.73
C ASN A 68 4.24 4.22 20.56
N ASN A 69 4.31 3.06 19.93
CA ASN A 69 3.19 2.12 19.82
C ASN A 69 1.92 2.72 19.19
N ASN A 70 2.08 3.71 18.31
CA ASN A 70 0.96 4.28 17.57
C ASN A 70 0.71 3.49 16.28
N ASN A 71 -0.56 3.46 15.87
CA ASN A 71 -0.99 2.90 14.60
C ASN A 71 -1.45 4.04 13.68
N VAL A 72 -0.71 4.29 12.60
CA VAL A 72 -1.03 5.27 11.57
C VAL A 72 -1.47 4.52 10.32
N SER A 73 -2.78 4.43 10.08
CA SER A 73 -3.31 3.57 9.02
C SER A 73 -4.40 4.16 8.13
N SER A 74 -4.42 3.79 6.86
CA SER A 74 -5.47 4.20 5.92
C SER A 74 -5.67 5.71 5.78
N ASN A 75 -4.65 6.52 6.07
CA ASN A 75 -4.72 7.97 5.87
C ASN A 75 -4.39 8.32 4.42
N ASN A 76 -5.00 9.38 3.90
CA ASN A 76 -4.69 9.94 2.59
C ASN A 76 -4.14 11.35 2.77
N VAL A 77 -2.82 11.52 2.60
CA VAL A 77 -2.10 12.76 2.92
C VAL A 77 -1.30 13.25 1.72
N SER A 78 -1.23 14.57 1.54
CA SER A 78 -0.64 15.12 0.31
C SER A 78 -0.15 16.57 0.40
N LYS A 79 0.75 16.94 -0.52
CA LYS A 79 1.21 18.33 -0.73
C LYS A 79 1.84 18.97 0.51
N SER A 80 2.61 18.19 1.25
CA SER A 80 3.21 18.60 2.51
C SER A 80 4.74 18.48 2.45
N ASN A 81 5.45 19.11 3.38
CA ASN A 81 6.89 18.95 3.48
C ASN A 81 7.22 17.48 3.78
N PHE A 82 6.65 16.94 4.85
CA PHE A 82 6.60 15.50 5.09
C PHE A 82 5.16 15.01 5.05
N GLY A 83 4.87 13.96 4.28
CA GLY A 83 3.56 13.33 4.32
C GLY A 83 3.35 12.64 5.67
N ILE A 84 4.20 11.66 5.98
CA ILE A 84 4.25 11.01 7.29
C ILE A 84 5.68 11.02 7.81
N MET A 85 5.89 11.49 9.03
CA MET A 85 7.20 11.47 9.69
C MET A 85 7.15 10.81 11.06
N LEU A 86 8.07 9.88 11.28
CA LEU A 86 8.41 9.32 12.59
C LEU A 86 9.79 9.86 12.99
N ALA A 87 9.89 10.55 14.11
CA ALA A 87 11.16 11.12 14.54
C ALA A 87 11.40 11.05 16.04
N GLU A 88 12.65 11.25 16.44
CA GLU A 88 13.07 11.50 17.83
C GLU A 88 12.59 10.42 18.80
N SER A 89 13.11 9.20 18.62
CA SER A 89 12.82 8.04 19.48
C SER A 89 11.35 7.60 19.48
N SER A 90 10.57 7.98 18.47
CA SER A 90 9.21 7.44 18.24
C SER A 90 9.33 6.03 17.64
N ASN A 91 9.40 5.03 18.52
CA ASN A 91 9.69 3.65 18.22
C ASN A 91 8.43 2.76 18.28
N TYR A 92 8.50 1.56 17.70
CA TYR A 92 7.43 0.56 17.76
C TYR A 92 6.09 1.03 17.17
N ASN A 93 6.12 1.96 16.21
CA ASN A 93 4.93 2.40 15.50
C ASN A 93 4.69 1.55 14.26
N THR A 94 3.42 1.43 13.88
CA THR A 94 3.00 0.82 12.61
C THR A 94 2.43 1.89 11.70
N VAL A 95 2.97 2.01 10.48
CA VAL A 95 2.48 2.89 9.42
C VAL A 95 2.02 2.01 8.26
N SER A 96 0.72 1.87 8.06
CA SER A 96 0.19 0.91 7.09
C SER A 96 -1.02 1.33 6.27
N GLY A 97 -1.09 0.90 5.01
CA GLY A 97 -2.26 1.19 4.17
C GLY A 97 -2.46 2.69 3.86
N ASN A 98 -1.47 3.55 4.09
CA ASN A 98 -1.62 4.98 3.83
C ASN A 98 -1.33 5.30 2.36
N ILE A 99 -2.00 6.34 1.85
CA ILE A 99 -1.71 6.95 0.56
C ILE A 99 -1.00 8.28 0.85
N VAL A 100 0.24 8.41 0.37
CA VAL A 100 1.07 9.59 0.58
C VAL A 100 1.55 10.14 -0.76
N SER A 101 1.18 11.37 -1.09
CA SER A 101 1.48 11.92 -2.41
C SER A 101 1.97 13.36 -2.45
N ASN A 102 2.65 13.73 -3.54
CA ASN A 102 2.98 15.12 -3.87
C ASN A 102 3.72 15.90 -2.76
N SER A 103 4.47 15.20 -1.90
CA SER A 103 5.16 15.76 -0.74
C SER A 103 6.68 15.78 -0.96
N LYS A 104 7.43 16.58 -0.18
CA LYS A 104 8.90 16.62 -0.32
C LYS A 104 9.53 15.31 0.18
N GLY A 105 9.10 14.82 1.34
CA GLY A 105 9.29 13.43 1.76
C GLY A 105 7.95 12.74 1.87
N GLY A 106 7.81 11.55 1.28
CA GLY A 106 6.61 10.73 1.41
C GLY A 106 6.50 10.20 2.84
N ILE A 107 7.19 9.11 3.13
CA ILE A 107 7.32 8.55 4.49
C ILE A 107 8.77 8.68 4.94
N VAL A 108 9.00 9.39 6.05
CA VAL A 108 10.35 9.68 6.54
C VAL A 108 10.51 9.17 7.97
N THR A 109 11.63 8.51 8.23
CA THR A 109 12.03 8.14 9.59
C THR A 109 13.33 8.86 9.97
N PHE A 110 13.42 9.38 11.19
CA PHE A 110 14.59 10.12 11.67
C PHE A 110 14.93 9.82 13.13
N LEU A 111 16.06 9.18 13.40
CA LEU A 111 16.46 8.79 14.77
C LEU A 111 15.38 7.94 15.47
N VAL A 112 14.87 6.93 14.76
CA VAL A 112 13.88 5.98 15.28
C VAL A 112 14.28 4.54 15.03
N SER A 113 13.62 3.63 15.72
CA SER A 113 13.88 2.19 15.64
C SER A 113 12.63 1.34 15.82
N ASN A 114 12.69 0.12 15.30
CA ASN A 114 11.66 -0.91 15.51
C ASN A 114 10.27 -0.51 14.99
N ASN A 115 10.18 0.28 13.92
CA ASN A 115 8.91 0.62 13.28
C ASN A 115 8.63 -0.30 12.08
N ILE A 116 7.35 -0.47 11.77
CA ILE A 116 6.88 -1.23 10.60
C ILE A 116 6.21 -0.26 9.63
N LEU A 117 6.76 -0.12 8.43
CA LEU A 117 6.18 0.62 7.32
C LEU A 117 5.69 -0.39 6.28
N SER A 118 4.38 -0.63 6.19
CA SER A 118 3.89 -1.67 5.29
C SER A 118 2.56 -1.43 4.59
N GLY A 119 2.43 -1.82 3.32
CA GLY A 119 1.17 -1.69 2.60
C GLY A 119 0.87 -0.25 2.21
N ASN A 120 1.84 0.66 2.23
CA ASN A 120 1.61 2.06 1.88
C ASN A 120 1.79 2.29 0.37
N THR A 121 1.00 3.20 -0.18
CA THR A 121 1.16 3.72 -1.54
C THR A 121 1.78 5.11 -1.48
N VAL A 122 3.01 5.24 -1.96
CA VAL A 122 3.81 6.48 -1.90
C VAL A 122 4.08 6.94 -3.33
N LEU A 123 3.38 7.98 -3.79
CA LEU A 123 3.39 8.39 -5.20
C LEU A 123 3.73 9.87 -5.44
N ASP A 124 4.48 10.17 -6.50
CA ASP A 124 4.79 11.54 -6.95
C ASP A 124 5.44 12.44 -5.87
N ASN A 125 6.17 11.85 -4.93
CA ASN A 125 6.90 12.58 -3.89
C ASN A 125 8.30 12.96 -4.38
N ASN A 126 8.98 13.93 -3.76
CA ASN A 126 10.38 14.19 -4.13
C ASN A 126 11.30 13.06 -3.66
N LEU A 127 11.15 12.65 -2.39
CA LEU A 127 11.73 11.45 -1.81
C LEU A 127 10.58 10.48 -1.49
N GLY A 128 10.66 9.22 -1.90
CA GLY A 128 9.62 8.22 -1.62
C GLY A 128 9.55 7.85 -0.14
N ILE A 129 10.25 6.77 0.23
CA ILE A 129 10.46 6.37 1.63
C ILE A 129 11.91 6.63 1.99
N TRP A 130 12.15 7.40 3.05
CA TRP A 130 13.50 7.73 3.50
C TRP A 130 13.74 7.29 4.94
N VAL A 131 14.63 6.32 5.10
CA VAL A 131 15.08 5.80 6.39
C VAL A 131 16.38 6.51 6.78
N TYR A 132 16.26 7.60 7.55
CA TYR A 132 17.40 8.44 7.91
C TYR A 132 17.83 8.24 9.36
N GLN A 133 19.10 7.91 9.59
CA GLN A 133 19.66 7.65 10.93
C GLN A 133 18.76 6.76 11.81
N SER A 134 18.18 5.73 11.21
CA SER A 134 17.18 4.87 11.84
C SER A 134 17.63 3.41 11.71
N SER A 135 17.27 2.57 12.67
CA SER A 135 17.73 1.17 12.75
C SER A 135 16.61 0.19 13.08
N ASN A 136 16.77 -1.07 12.70
CA ASN A 136 15.82 -2.14 13.02
C ASN A 136 14.38 -1.86 12.55
N ASN A 137 14.18 -1.10 11.47
CA ASN A 137 12.85 -0.88 10.90
C ASN A 137 12.56 -1.90 9.82
N MET A 138 11.28 -2.22 9.63
CA MET A 138 10.81 -3.12 8.58
C MET A 138 10.03 -2.31 7.54
N VAL A 139 10.49 -2.32 6.29
CA VAL A 139 9.83 -1.64 5.17
C VAL A 139 9.40 -2.70 4.17
N LYS A 140 8.11 -3.00 4.09
CA LYS A 140 7.62 -4.10 3.25
C LYS A 140 6.26 -3.91 2.63
N ASN A 141 5.97 -4.56 1.52
CA ASN A 141 4.67 -4.51 0.85
C ASN A 141 4.25 -3.07 0.49
N ASN A 142 5.19 -2.14 0.29
CA ASN A 142 4.88 -0.77 -0.12
C ASN A 142 4.99 -0.65 -1.64
N THR A 143 4.16 0.20 -2.22
CA THR A 143 4.30 0.63 -3.62
C THR A 143 4.82 2.05 -3.64
N VAL A 144 6.02 2.25 -4.20
CA VAL A 144 6.67 3.56 -4.33
C VAL A 144 6.84 3.88 -5.81
N LEU A 145 6.09 4.87 -6.27
CA LEU A 145 5.91 5.18 -7.68
C LEU A 145 6.28 6.63 -7.99
N ASN A 146 7.03 6.86 -9.08
CA ASN A 146 7.29 8.19 -9.64
C ASN A 146 7.91 9.19 -8.64
N SER A 147 8.75 8.73 -7.71
CA SER A 147 9.48 9.66 -6.84
C SER A 147 10.49 10.47 -7.67
N ARG A 148 10.70 11.75 -7.37
CA ARG A 148 11.55 12.62 -8.21
C ARG A 148 13.06 12.42 -8.02
N THR A 149 13.47 11.90 -6.87
CA THR A 149 14.89 11.66 -6.56
C THR A 149 15.18 10.16 -6.42
N TYR A 150 14.54 9.50 -5.46
CA TYR A 150 14.66 8.05 -5.26
C TYR A 150 13.39 7.45 -4.65
N GLY A 151 13.21 6.14 -4.87
CA GLY A 151 12.13 5.35 -4.29
C GLY A 151 12.35 5.09 -2.80
N ILE A 152 13.28 4.19 -2.46
CA ILE A 152 13.67 3.91 -1.06
C ILE A 152 15.12 4.32 -0.82
N GLY A 153 15.34 5.22 0.15
CA GLY A 153 16.68 5.65 0.56
C GLY A 153 16.99 5.25 2.00
N VAL A 154 18.19 4.73 2.26
CA VAL A 154 18.71 4.48 3.62
C VAL A 154 20.02 5.23 3.81
N SER A 155 20.08 6.13 4.79
CA SER A 155 21.26 6.95 4.99
C SER A 155 21.48 7.35 6.44
N SER A 156 22.70 7.80 6.77
CA SER A 156 23.01 8.36 8.07
C SER A 156 23.95 9.55 7.96
N SER A 157 24.03 10.37 9.02
CA SER A 157 25.15 11.29 9.19
C SER A 157 26.19 10.67 10.13
N ASN A 158 27.45 10.69 9.70
CA ASN A 158 28.66 10.56 10.51
C ASN A 158 28.84 9.29 11.38
N ASN A 159 29.07 8.12 10.76
CA ASN A 159 29.65 6.93 11.42
C ASN A 159 28.94 6.46 12.71
N MET A 160 27.66 6.83 12.91
CA MET A 160 26.92 6.42 14.09
C MET A 160 26.43 4.98 13.93
N GLU A 161 26.72 4.12 14.92
CA GLU A 161 26.32 2.70 15.00
C GLU A 161 24.78 2.48 14.97
N SER A 162 23.97 3.54 15.02
CA SER A 162 22.49 3.48 15.10
C SER A 162 21.74 3.50 13.76
N CYS A 163 22.40 3.27 12.62
CA CYS A 163 21.79 3.45 11.28
C CYS A 163 21.66 2.17 10.43
N CYS A 164 21.60 1.02 11.09
CA CYS A 164 21.77 -0.28 10.47
C CYS A 164 20.64 -1.25 10.83
N ASN A 165 20.62 -2.41 10.18
CA ASN A 165 19.71 -3.52 10.42
C ASN A 165 18.26 -3.24 10.03
N ASN A 166 18.01 -2.36 9.06
CA ASN A 166 16.69 -2.26 8.47
C ASN A 166 16.48 -3.42 7.49
N ILE A 167 15.26 -3.96 7.47
CA ILE A 167 14.86 -5.08 6.59
C ILE A 167 13.84 -4.55 5.60
N ILE A 168 14.20 -4.53 4.32
CA ILE A 168 13.49 -3.86 3.24
C ILE A 168 13.21 -4.87 2.14
N TYR A 169 12.01 -5.41 2.06
CA TYR A 169 11.69 -6.49 1.13
C TYR A 169 10.24 -6.40 0.69
N ASN A 170 9.89 -7.03 -0.41
CA ASN A 170 8.54 -7.05 -0.97
C ASN A 170 7.98 -5.65 -1.24
N ASN A 171 8.80 -4.72 -1.74
CA ASN A 171 8.31 -3.40 -2.15
C ASN A 171 8.30 -3.32 -3.68
N ASN A 172 7.30 -2.65 -4.25
CA ASN A 172 7.27 -2.28 -5.66
C ASN A 172 7.93 -0.91 -5.83
N LEU A 173 9.10 -0.87 -6.46
CA LEU A 173 9.83 0.36 -6.79
C LEU A 173 9.66 0.62 -8.29
N ILE A 174 8.80 1.58 -8.62
CA ILE A 174 8.33 1.78 -10.00
C ILE A 174 8.62 3.20 -10.47
N ASN A 175 9.26 3.33 -11.63
CA ASN A 175 9.51 4.59 -12.32
C ASN A 175 10.17 5.67 -11.44
N ASN A 176 11.02 5.26 -10.50
CA ASN A 176 11.84 6.19 -9.73
C ASN A 176 13.19 6.36 -10.46
N PRO A 177 13.75 7.57 -10.61
CA PRO A 177 15.06 7.77 -11.25
C PRO A 177 16.20 7.00 -10.58
N THR A 178 16.04 6.69 -9.30
CA THR A 178 16.87 5.75 -8.55
C THR A 178 15.93 4.92 -7.69
N GLN A 179 15.81 3.62 -7.96
CA GLN A 179 14.84 2.79 -7.24
C GLN A 179 15.20 2.65 -5.76
N ALA A 180 16.45 2.31 -5.47
CA ALA A 180 16.99 2.20 -4.13
C ALA A 180 18.38 2.83 -4.01
N ILE A 181 18.67 3.44 -2.86
CA ILE A 181 19.99 3.98 -2.54
C ILE A 181 20.35 3.78 -1.07
N VAL A 182 21.56 3.32 -0.80
CA VAL A 182 22.03 3.04 0.55
C VAL A 182 23.39 3.69 0.77
N TYR A 183 23.57 4.30 1.94
CA TYR A 183 24.84 4.90 2.36
C TYR A 183 25.31 4.35 3.72
N THR A 184 24.71 3.25 4.19
CA THR A 184 25.03 2.62 5.47
C THR A 184 25.07 1.11 5.34
N ASP A 185 25.93 0.47 6.11
CA ASP A 185 26.10 -0.99 6.06
C ASP A 185 24.98 -1.72 6.83
N ASN A 186 24.94 -3.04 6.69
CA ASN A 186 24.06 -3.95 7.45
C ASN A 186 22.55 -3.71 7.26
N ASN A 187 22.11 -3.22 6.10
CA ASN A 187 20.70 -3.26 5.72
C ASN A 187 20.44 -4.48 4.83
N ILE A 188 19.28 -5.10 5.00
CA ILE A 188 18.91 -6.33 4.29
C ILE A 188 17.82 -5.97 3.29
N PHE A 189 18.06 -6.18 2.00
CA PHE A 189 17.09 -5.91 0.94
C PHE A 189 16.35 -7.15 0.43
N ASN A 190 16.72 -8.33 0.93
CA ASN A 190 16.02 -9.56 0.61
C ASN A 190 16.09 -10.56 1.76
N LEU A 191 15.05 -11.37 1.88
CA LEU A 191 15.05 -12.54 2.74
C LEU A 191 15.21 -13.80 1.88
N GLU A 192 15.47 -14.94 2.51
CA GLU A 192 15.58 -16.21 1.78
C GLU A 192 14.28 -16.55 1.04
N ALA A 193 14.40 -17.23 -0.09
CA ALA A 193 13.25 -17.79 -0.80
C ALA A 193 12.43 -18.70 0.15
N PRO A 194 11.09 -18.69 0.08
CA PRO A 194 10.28 -18.06 -0.96
C PRO A 194 9.91 -16.59 -0.68
N ILE A 195 10.46 -15.95 0.37
CA ILE A 195 10.07 -14.57 0.73
C ILE A 195 10.62 -13.56 -0.28
N GLY A 196 11.90 -13.70 -0.65
CA GLY A 196 12.51 -12.87 -1.69
C GLY A 196 12.85 -11.44 -1.27
N GLY A 197 13.12 -10.62 -2.29
CA GLY A 197 13.49 -9.22 -2.19
C GLY A 197 12.41 -8.26 -2.68
N ASN A 198 12.79 -7.22 -3.38
CA ASN A 198 11.92 -6.17 -3.90
C ASN A 198 11.75 -6.31 -5.42
N TYR A 199 10.75 -5.61 -5.96
CA TYR A 199 10.58 -5.43 -7.41
C TYR A 199 11.13 -4.06 -7.83
N TYR A 200 11.89 -4.03 -8.92
CA TYR A 200 12.56 -2.85 -9.46
C TYR A 200 12.19 -2.71 -10.93
N SER A 201 11.46 -1.65 -11.30
CA SER A 201 10.96 -1.49 -12.69
C SER A 201 12.03 -1.09 -13.72
N ASP A 202 13.29 -1.02 -13.31
CA ASP A 202 14.46 -0.82 -14.19
C ASP A 202 15.39 -2.05 -14.19
N TYR A 203 14.91 -3.16 -13.61
CA TYR A 203 15.61 -4.42 -13.49
C TYR A 203 14.60 -5.58 -13.41
N ASP A 204 13.76 -5.71 -14.43
CA ASP A 204 12.74 -6.76 -14.50
C ASP A 204 12.70 -7.50 -15.85
N THR A 205 13.59 -7.11 -16.77
CA THR A 205 13.76 -7.76 -18.07
C THR A 205 15.15 -8.38 -18.27
N PRO A 206 15.30 -9.39 -19.16
CA PRO A 206 16.61 -9.90 -19.56
C PRO A 206 17.54 -8.83 -20.12
N GLU A 207 17.00 -7.84 -20.83
CA GLU A 207 17.74 -6.71 -21.39
C GLU A 207 18.37 -5.80 -20.31
N GLU A 208 17.73 -5.72 -19.14
CA GLU A 208 18.22 -4.98 -17.97
C GLU A 208 19.14 -5.84 -17.07
N GLY A 209 19.28 -7.13 -17.38
CA GLY A 209 20.11 -8.07 -16.64
C GLY A 209 19.34 -9.01 -15.71
N CYS A 210 18.01 -8.89 -15.63
CA CYS A 210 17.17 -9.79 -14.85
C CYS A 210 16.77 -11.02 -15.68
N ASN A 211 17.47 -12.14 -15.48
CA ASN A 211 17.11 -13.44 -16.07
C ASN A 211 16.40 -14.33 -15.03
N ASN A 212 15.46 -15.16 -15.47
CA ASN A 212 14.81 -16.17 -14.63
C ASN A 212 14.89 -17.54 -15.32
N ILE A 213 16.10 -18.10 -15.36
CA ILE A 213 16.42 -19.37 -16.05
C ILE A 213 15.84 -20.55 -15.28
N ASN A 214 15.83 -20.47 -13.95
CA ASN A 214 15.38 -21.56 -13.08
C ASN A 214 13.84 -21.61 -12.90
N GLY A 215 13.11 -20.56 -13.30
CA GLY A 215 11.65 -20.48 -13.25
C GLY A 215 11.05 -20.18 -11.87
N ASP A 216 11.85 -19.73 -10.90
CA ASP A 216 11.41 -19.45 -9.52
C ASP A 216 10.80 -18.05 -9.33
N ASN A 217 10.89 -17.20 -10.36
CA ASN A 217 10.37 -15.83 -10.43
C ASN A 217 11.18 -14.78 -9.68
N PHE A 218 12.40 -15.13 -9.30
CA PHE A 218 13.44 -14.18 -8.97
C PHE A 218 14.33 -13.91 -10.20
N CYS A 219 14.99 -12.76 -10.22
CA CYS A 219 16.17 -12.59 -11.05
C CYS A 219 17.28 -13.50 -10.51
N ASP A 220 17.92 -14.28 -11.36
CA ASP A 220 19.06 -15.14 -11.00
C ASP A 220 20.30 -14.33 -10.60
N GLU A 221 20.42 -13.09 -11.10
CA GLU A 221 21.49 -12.16 -10.76
C GLU A 221 21.00 -11.09 -9.76
N PRO A 222 21.85 -10.63 -8.82
CA PRO A 222 21.47 -9.60 -7.86
C PRO A 222 21.26 -8.23 -8.50
N TYR A 223 20.27 -7.48 -7.99
CA TYR A 223 20.18 -6.04 -8.25
C TYR A 223 21.15 -5.29 -7.33
N VAL A 224 22.16 -4.65 -7.91
CA VAL A 224 23.22 -3.96 -7.16
C VAL A 224 23.04 -2.44 -7.23
N PHE A 225 23.06 -1.79 -6.07
CA PHE A 225 22.99 -0.33 -5.94
C PHE A 225 24.07 0.19 -4.98
N SER A 226 24.10 1.50 -4.75
CA SER A 226 25.11 2.11 -3.88
C SER A 226 25.11 1.46 -2.50
N SER A 227 26.24 0.85 -2.12
CA SER A 227 26.46 0.18 -0.83
C SER A 227 25.38 -0.82 -0.40
N GLY A 228 24.73 -1.49 -1.36
CA GLY A 228 23.75 -2.53 -1.08
C GLY A 228 23.38 -3.36 -2.31
N TRP A 229 22.74 -4.50 -2.06
CA TRP A 229 22.27 -5.39 -3.11
C TRP A 229 21.03 -6.14 -2.65
N ASP A 230 20.21 -6.54 -3.62
CA ASP A 230 19.10 -7.47 -3.47
C ASP A 230 19.43 -8.75 -4.25
N ASN A 231 19.57 -9.87 -3.55
CA ASN A 231 19.92 -11.15 -4.18
C ASN A 231 18.73 -11.94 -4.73
N LEU A 232 17.51 -11.51 -4.41
CA LEU A 232 16.29 -12.18 -4.89
C LEU A 232 15.29 -11.13 -5.40
N PRO A 233 15.66 -10.28 -6.38
CA PRO A 233 14.73 -9.31 -6.94
C PRO A 233 13.59 -10.04 -7.64
N TRP A 234 12.37 -9.54 -7.51
CA TRP A 234 11.21 -10.11 -8.20
C TRP A 234 11.19 -9.69 -9.67
N ILE A 235 10.84 -10.61 -10.57
CA ILE A 235 10.72 -10.31 -12.03
C ILE A 235 9.44 -9.57 -12.41
N SER A 236 8.54 -9.36 -11.46
CA SER A 236 7.24 -8.72 -11.71
C SER A 236 6.76 -8.00 -10.45
N PRO A 237 5.94 -6.93 -10.59
CA PRO A 237 5.29 -6.31 -9.45
C PRO A 237 4.54 -7.33 -8.61
N ASP A 238 4.52 -7.13 -7.29
CA ASP A 238 3.83 -7.98 -6.32
C ASP A 238 4.23 -9.47 -6.36
N GLY A 239 5.44 -9.81 -6.84
CA GLY A 239 5.86 -11.20 -7.06
C GLY A 239 5.82 -12.10 -5.82
N TRP A 240 5.88 -11.52 -4.62
CA TRP A 240 5.78 -12.21 -3.32
C TRP A 240 4.36 -12.59 -2.91
N LEU A 241 3.35 -12.02 -3.57
CA LEU A 241 2.00 -12.51 -3.39
C LEU A 241 1.97 -13.93 -3.98
N PRO A 242 1.29 -14.87 -3.31
CA PRO A 242 1.11 -16.20 -3.89
C PRO A 242 0.60 -16.03 -5.31
N ARG A 243 1.33 -16.54 -6.32
CA ARG A 243 0.85 -16.50 -7.69
C ARG A 243 -0.43 -17.32 -7.78
N GLY A 244 -1.54 -16.60 -7.71
CA GLY A 244 -2.87 -17.11 -7.87
C GLY A 244 -3.42 -17.88 -6.70
N ASN A 245 -4.41 -17.25 -6.05
CA ASN A 245 -5.58 -18.03 -5.65
C ASN A 245 -6.28 -18.71 -6.85
N THR A 246 -5.90 -18.41 -8.10
CA THR A 246 -6.37 -19.03 -9.35
C THR A 246 -5.23 -19.79 -10.05
N PRO A 247 -4.93 -21.03 -9.60
CA PRO A 247 -3.84 -21.83 -10.18
C PRO A 247 -4.14 -22.28 -11.63
N VAL A 248 -3.09 -22.63 -12.38
CA VAL A 248 -3.23 -23.32 -13.68
C VAL A 248 -3.93 -24.66 -13.47
N GLY A 249 -4.85 -25.00 -14.36
CA GLY A 249 -5.55 -26.28 -14.31
C GLY A 249 -6.90 -26.26 -14.99
N SER A 250 -7.56 -27.41 -14.97
CA SER A 250 -8.95 -27.56 -15.41
C SER A 250 -9.89 -27.60 -14.20
N ASN A 251 -11.09 -27.02 -14.34
CA ASN A 251 -12.09 -26.90 -13.28
C ASN A 251 -11.55 -26.24 -11.99
N VAL A 252 -10.84 -25.12 -12.15
CA VAL A 252 -10.21 -24.41 -11.04
C VAL A 252 -11.29 -23.62 -10.29
N GLN A 253 -11.67 -24.11 -9.11
CA GLN A 253 -12.61 -23.43 -8.22
C GLN A 253 -11.87 -22.64 -7.15
N ILE A 254 -12.30 -21.41 -6.95
CA ILE A 254 -11.71 -20.47 -6.00
C ILE A 254 -12.81 -19.74 -5.23
N ASN A 255 -12.50 -19.25 -4.03
CA ASN A 255 -13.43 -18.52 -3.18
C ASN A 255 -12.79 -17.21 -2.68
N PRO A 256 -12.72 -16.16 -3.54
CA PRO A 256 -12.01 -14.91 -3.21
C PRO A 256 -12.73 -14.02 -2.19
N ASP A 257 -14.02 -14.24 -1.93
CA ASP A 257 -14.80 -13.56 -0.88
C ASP A 257 -15.72 -14.58 -0.18
N ALA A 258 -16.11 -14.33 1.08
CA ALA A 258 -16.97 -15.23 1.85
C ALA A 258 -18.32 -15.52 1.18
N HIS A 259 -18.79 -14.63 0.31
CA HIS A 259 -20.04 -14.75 -0.43
C HIS A 259 -19.85 -15.07 -1.91
N VAL A 260 -18.61 -15.13 -2.42
CA VAL A 260 -18.37 -15.29 -3.86
C VAL A 260 -17.47 -16.50 -4.13
N SER A 261 -17.95 -17.41 -4.96
CA SER A 261 -17.15 -18.49 -5.54
C SER A 261 -17.08 -18.37 -7.05
N ILE A 262 -15.92 -18.72 -7.61
CA ILE A 262 -15.64 -18.62 -9.04
C ILE A 262 -15.06 -19.94 -9.51
N LEU A 263 -15.59 -20.46 -10.61
CA LEU A 263 -15.13 -21.69 -11.26
C LEU A 263 -14.64 -21.35 -12.67
N TYR A 264 -13.35 -21.55 -12.91
CA TYR A 264 -12.74 -21.45 -14.23
C TYR A 264 -12.78 -22.82 -14.90
N ASN A 265 -13.27 -22.88 -16.14
CA ASN A 265 -13.23 -24.11 -16.94
C ASN A 265 -11.79 -24.58 -17.13
N GLU A 266 -10.90 -23.68 -17.53
CA GLU A 266 -9.47 -23.93 -17.60
C GLU A 266 -8.67 -22.62 -17.45
N VAL A 267 -7.60 -22.67 -16.68
CA VAL A 267 -6.65 -21.58 -16.44
C VAL A 267 -5.33 -21.97 -17.10
N THR A 268 -4.91 -21.19 -18.09
CA THR A 268 -3.70 -21.43 -18.89
C THR A 268 -2.48 -20.72 -18.34
N THR A 269 -2.68 -19.65 -17.56
CA THR A 269 -1.62 -18.95 -16.83
C THR A 269 -2.16 -18.58 -15.47
N ALA A 270 -1.48 -19.01 -14.41
CA ALA A 270 -1.86 -18.69 -13.04
C ALA A 270 -1.87 -17.18 -12.85
N GLY A 271 -2.79 -16.71 -12.02
CA GLY A 271 -2.88 -15.31 -11.63
C GLY A 271 -3.87 -15.17 -10.49
N ASP A 272 -4.05 -13.96 -10.00
CA ASP A 272 -4.88 -13.68 -8.84
C ASP A 272 -6.24 -13.17 -9.27
N THR A 273 -7.26 -13.74 -8.65
CA THR A 273 -8.63 -13.28 -8.82
C THR A 273 -9.11 -12.63 -7.52
N THR A 274 -9.45 -11.36 -7.57
CA THR A 274 -9.92 -10.59 -6.41
C THR A 274 -11.39 -10.23 -6.55
N VAL A 275 -12.03 -9.98 -5.42
CA VAL A 275 -13.40 -9.48 -5.32
C VAL A 275 -13.40 -8.30 -4.37
N THR A 276 -13.89 -7.14 -4.82
CA THR A 276 -14.08 -5.95 -3.99
C THR A 276 -15.57 -5.64 -3.87
N GLN A 277 -16.04 -5.42 -2.64
CA GLN A 277 -17.43 -5.02 -2.39
C GLN A 277 -17.57 -3.49 -2.38
N SER A 278 -18.64 -2.97 -2.98
CA SER A 278 -19.01 -1.55 -2.95
C SER A 278 -20.49 -1.40 -2.61
N THR A 279 -20.85 -0.35 -1.87
CA THR A 279 -22.25 0.07 -1.63
C THR A 279 -22.68 1.18 -2.59
N THR A 280 -21.75 1.73 -3.37
CA THR A 280 -21.96 2.78 -4.36
C THR A 280 -22.26 2.19 -5.72
N ASN A 281 -23.36 2.62 -6.36
CA ASN A 281 -23.76 2.16 -7.69
C ASN A 281 -22.74 2.63 -8.76
N PRO A 282 -22.08 1.71 -9.50
CA PRO A 282 -21.09 2.06 -10.50
C PRO A 282 -21.68 2.58 -11.84
N GLY A 283 -23.00 2.63 -12.02
CA GLY A 283 -23.63 3.05 -13.28
C GLY A 283 -24.95 3.80 -13.09
N PRO A 284 -25.54 4.36 -14.18
CA PRO A 284 -26.77 5.14 -14.08
C PRO A 284 -27.90 4.30 -13.47
N ASP A 285 -28.64 4.93 -12.55
CA ASP A 285 -29.87 4.36 -12.02
C ASP A 285 -30.86 4.18 -13.18
N LYS A 286 -31.57 3.05 -13.20
CA LYS A 286 -32.75 2.88 -14.06
C LYS A 286 -33.96 3.00 -13.17
N ASP A 287 -34.88 3.90 -13.51
CA ASP A 287 -36.00 4.35 -12.67
C ASP A 287 -36.95 3.23 -12.18
N ASP A 288 -36.83 2.02 -12.74
CA ASP A 288 -37.71 0.88 -12.45
C ASP A 288 -37.15 -0.12 -11.42
N PHE A 289 -35.97 0.13 -10.81
CA PHE A 289 -35.32 -0.82 -9.91
C PHE A 289 -34.88 -0.22 -8.58
N MET A 290 -35.03 -0.99 -7.49
CA MET A 290 -34.49 -0.68 -6.17
C MET A 290 -33.39 -1.67 -5.81
N PHE A 291 -32.19 -1.17 -5.48
CA PHE A 291 -31.04 -1.99 -5.11
C PHE A 291 -30.97 -2.19 -3.59
N LEU A 292 -30.84 -3.44 -3.14
CA LEU A 292 -30.88 -3.83 -1.72
C LEU A 292 -29.60 -4.57 -1.25
N GLY A 293 -28.51 -4.57 -2.04
CA GLY A 293 -27.33 -5.41 -1.78
C GLY A 293 -25.98 -4.69 -1.86
N ASN A 294 -24.91 -5.44 -2.07
CA ASN A 294 -23.57 -4.95 -2.39
C ASN A 294 -23.25 -5.19 -3.86
N TYR A 295 -22.47 -4.29 -4.45
CA TYR A 295 -21.84 -4.48 -5.76
C TYR A 295 -20.54 -5.26 -5.58
N TYR A 296 -20.28 -6.21 -6.46
CA TYR A 296 -19.04 -6.98 -6.48
C TYR A 296 -18.26 -6.64 -7.74
N GLU A 297 -17.06 -6.09 -7.56
CA GLU A 297 -16.09 -5.90 -8.63
C GLU A 297 -15.10 -7.06 -8.62
N LEU A 298 -15.07 -7.81 -9.73
CA LEU A 298 -14.18 -8.95 -9.90
C LEU A 298 -13.03 -8.56 -10.84
N SER A 299 -11.80 -8.83 -10.44
CA SER A 299 -10.61 -8.65 -11.28
C SER A 299 -9.81 -9.93 -11.28
N THR A 300 -9.23 -10.30 -12.43
CA THR A 300 -8.33 -11.46 -12.50
C THR A 300 -7.13 -11.17 -13.39
N SER A 301 -5.93 -11.52 -12.91
CA SER A 301 -4.71 -11.56 -13.74
C SER A 301 -4.46 -12.94 -14.34
N ALA A 302 -5.27 -13.95 -13.99
CA ALA A 302 -5.17 -15.28 -14.56
C ALA A 302 -5.64 -15.27 -16.03
N VAL A 303 -4.89 -15.96 -16.90
CA VAL A 303 -5.32 -16.20 -18.28
C VAL A 303 -6.10 -17.50 -18.30
N PHE A 304 -7.33 -17.48 -18.83
CA PHE A 304 -8.26 -18.61 -18.78
C PHE A 304 -9.03 -18.76 -20.09
N THR A 305 -9.57 -19.96 -20.31
CA THR A 305 -10.51 -20.23 -21.40
C THR A 305 -11.96 -20.20 -20.87
N PRO A 306 -12.87 -19.41 -21.48
CA PRO A 306 -14.27 -19.42 -21.11
C PRO A 306 -14.91 -20.82 -21.29
N PRO A 307 -15.95 -21.17 -20.51
CA PRO A 307 -16.69 -20.29 -19.60
C PRO A 307 -16.04 -20.19 -18.20
N VAL A 308 -16.23 -19.03 -17.56
CA VAL A 308 -16.05 -18.87 -16.11
C VAL A 308 -17.44 -18.85 -15.48
N THR A 309 -17.65 -19.45 -14.33
CA THR A 309 -18.92 -19.38 -13.57
C THR A 309 -18.68 -18.60 -12.29
N VAL A 310 -19.55 -17.63 -11.98
CA VAL A 310 -19.48 -16.84 -10.74
C VAL A 310 -20.76 -17.09 -9.96
N CYS A 311 -20.61 -17.52 -8.72
CA CYS A 311 -21.71 -17.76 -7.78
C CYS A 311 -21.60 -16.76 -6.63
N ILE A 312 -22.68 -16.02 -6.38
CA ILE A 312 -22.78 -15.06 -5.28
C ILE A 312 -23.88 -15.53 -4.35
N ASN A 313 -23.53 -15.79 -3.10
CA ASN A 313 -24.45 -16.08 -2.02
C ASN A 313 -24.95 -14.75 -1.45
N TYR A 314 -26.26 -14.55 -1.39
CA TYR A 314 -26.87 -13.35 -0.84
C TYR A 314 -28.05 -13.72 0.07
N ASP A 315 -28.36 -12.84 1.01
CA ASP A 315 -29.53 -12.94 1.87
C ASP A 315 -30.71 -12.19 1.22
N ASP A 316 -31.80 -12.92 0.96
CA ASP A 316 -32.98 -12.43 0.27
C ASP A 316 -34.14 -12.06 1.22
N ILE A 317 -33.93 -12.05 2.54
CA ILE A 317 -34.98 -11.78 3.55
C ILE A 317 -35.70 -10.43 3.33
N ALA A 318 -35.06 -9.46 2.69
CA ALA A 318 -35.66 -8.16 2.34
C ALA A 318 -36.47 -8.16 1.02
N CYS A 319 -36.35 -9.18 0.18
CA CYS A 319 -37.05 -9.31 -1.11
C CYS A 319 -38.47 -9.90 -0.92
N ARG A 320 -39.50 -9.05 -1.01
CA ARG A 320 -40.89 -9.44 -0.71
C ARG A 320 -41.71 -9.97 -1.90
N TRP A 321 -41.13 -10.17 -3.10
CA TRP A 321 -41.84 -10.61 -4.32
C TRP A 321 -41.01 -11.56 -5.22
N ARG A 322 -41.69 -12.35 -6.08
CA ARG A 322 -41.18 -13.52 -6.85
C ARG A 322 -39.84 -13.28 -7.60
N GLU A 323 -38.88 -14.17 -7.36
CA GLU A 323 -37.59 -14.24 -8.05
C GLU A 323 -37.68 -14.87 -9.46
N LYS A 324 -37.03 -14.27 -10.47
CA LYS A 324 -36.68 -14.93 -11.73
C LYS A 324 -35.24 -14.58 -12.15
N ARG A 325 -34.37 -15.60 -12.05
CA ARG A 325 -33.09 -15.90 -12.76
C ARG A 325 -32.15 -14.74 -13.16
N ILE A 326 -30.91 -14.85 -12.69
CA ILE A 326 -29.70 -14.13 -13.12
C ILE A 326 -29.44 -14.32 -14.63
N SER A 327 -29.22 -13.24 -15.39
CA SER A 327 -28.79 -13.27 -16.80
C SER A 327 -27.49 -12.50 -17.03
N ARG A 328 -26.62 -13.05 -17.90
CA ARG A 328 -25.26 -12.54 -18.21
C ARG A 328 -25.21 -11.72 -19.50
N TYR A 329 -24.46 -10.62 -19.50
CA TYR A 329 -23.92 -9.95 -20.69
C TYR A 329 -22.48 -9.44 -20.43
N SER A 330 -21.77 -9.09 -21.51
CA SER A 330 -20.32 -8.91 -21.61
C SER A 330 -19.68 -7.78 -20.77
N THR A 331 -20.42 -7.09 -19.91
CA THR A 331 -19.91 -5.97 -19.07
C THR A 331 -20.52 -5.91 -17.66
N GLY A 332 -21.08 -7.01 -17.13
CA GLY A 332 -21.55 -7.08 -15.74
C GLY A 332 -22.80 -7.96 -15.53
N VAL A 333 -23.18 -8.18 -14.26
CA VAL A 333 -24.36 -8.98 -13.86
C VAL A 333 -25.39 -8.07 -13.17
N ARG A 334 -26.67 -8.09 -13.60
CA ARG A 334 -27.81 -7.43 -12.93
C ARG A 334 -29.04 -8.36 -12.91
N VAL A 335 -29.93 -8.15 -11.94
CA VAL A 335 -31.20 -8.87 -11.73
C VAL A 335 -32.30 -8.17 -12.55
N GLU A 336 -33.04 -8.90 -13.39
CA GLU A 336 -34.21 -8.38 -14.12
C GLU A 336 -35.53 -9.01 -13.62
N GLN A 337 -36.60 -8.21 -13.54
CA GLN A 337 -37.97 -8.71 -13.55
C GLN A 337 -38.72 -8.11 -14.77
N ALA A 338 -39.51 -8.96 -15.41
CA ALA A 338 -40.27 -8.67 -16.64
C ALA A 338 -41.47 -7.73 -16.39
N GLY A 339 -41.76 -6.92 -17.41
CA GLY A 339 -42.97 -6.07 -17.49
C GLY A 339 -44.28 -6.87 -17.46
N MET A 340 -45.31 -6.21 -16.95
CA MET A 340 -46.69 -6.70 -16.90
C MET A 340 -47.34 -6.68 -18.30
N MET A 341 -48.05 -7.76 -18.64
CA MET A 341 -49.29 -7.68 -19.41
C MET A 341 -50.45 -7.89 -18.43
#